data_AF-A0A920PEV2-F1
#
_entry.id   AF-A0A920PEV2-F1
#
_cell.length_a   1.000
_cell.length_b   1.000
_cell.length_c   1.000
_cell.angle_alpha   90.00
_cell.angle_beta   90.00
_cell.angle_gamma   90.00
#
_symmetry.space_group_name_H-M   'P 1'
#
loop_
_entity.id
_entity.type
_entity.pdbx_description
1 polymer ?
#
loop_
_entity_poly.entity_id
_entity_poly.type
_entity_poly.pdbx_seq_one_letter_code
_entity_poly.pdbx_strand_id
1 'polypeptide(L)'
;MYIDENAYMPYTTDICQDRIDNPEMTNVYMELGTTFGHTVITHPKICAHLLGQIIKAFGVDHVLFGTDSIWWGSPQWQIEALRRFQIPEEMQEKFGYAPITDEDKAKIFGLNSAKLYGVNVDETRQQIANDRMTHLKEVYLAEGGSPSNNIYGWVLG
;
A
#
# COMPACT_ATOMS: atom_id res chain seq x y z
N MET A 1 -2.11 -6.71 -20.51
CA MET A 1 -2.88 -7.75 -19.80
C MET A 1 -4.23 -7.14 -19.47
N TYR A 2 -5.32 -7.72 -19.95
CA TYR A 2 -6.68 -7.21 -19.69
C TYR A 2 -7.33 -8.15 -18.68
N ILE A 3 -8.06 -7.61 -17.72
CA ILE A 3 -8.91 -8.41 -16.83
C ILE A 3 -9.97 -9.02 -17.74
N ASP A 4 -9.90 -10.34 -17.94
CA ASP A 4 -10.85 -11.06 -18.76
C ASP A 4 -12.22 -11.12 -18.08
N GLU A 5 -13.19 -11.75 -18.74
CA GLU A 5 -14.56 -11.90 -18.20
C GLU A 5 -14.59 -12.64 -16.86
N ASN A 6 -13.66 -13.57 -16.64
CA ASN A 6 -13.54 -14.34 -15.41
C ASN A 6 -12.76 -13.59 -14.33
N ALA A 7 -12.06 -12.52 -14.72
CA ALA A 7 -11.20 -11.72 -13.88
C ALA A 7 -10.17 -12.55 -13.10
N TYR A 8 -9.75 -13.69 -13.65
CA TYR A 8 -8.84 -14.61 -13.00
C TYR A 8 -7.41 -14.07 -13.09
N MET A 9 -6.72 -14.00 -11.94
CA MET A 9 -5.31 -13.66 -11.86
C MET A 9 -4.53 -14.86 -11.32
N PRO A 10 -3.69 -15.52 -12.14
CA PRO A 10 -2.89 -16.66 -11.67
C PRO A 10 -2.14 -16.34 -10.38
N TYR A 11 -2.09 -17.31 -9.47
CA TYR A 11 -1.50 -17.21 -8.13
C TYR A 11 -2.26 -16.29 -7.16
N THR A 12 -2.65 -15.07 -7.57
CA THR A 12 -3.37 -14.13 -6.69
C THR A 12 -4.79 -14.58 -6.42
N THR A 13 -5.55 -14.95 -7.45
CA THR A 13 -6.90 -15.47 -7.29
C THR A 13 -6.88 -16.82 -6.59
N ASP A 14 -5.88 -17.68 -6.88
CA ASP A 14 -5.73 -18.99 -6.24
C ASP A 14 -5.53 -18.84 -4.73
N ILE A 15 -4.58 -18.02 -4.28
CA ILE A 15 -4.31 -17.84 -2.83
C ILE A 15 -5.44 -17.10 -2.11
N CYS A 16 -6.17 -16.21 -2.80
CA CYS A 16 -7.38 -15.60 -2.24
C CYS A 16 -8.50 -16.63 -2.06
N GLN A 17 -8.65 -17.56 -3.01
CA GLN A 17 -9.62 -18.65 -2.89
C GLN A 17 -9.22 -19.60 -1.75
N ASP A 18 -7.95 -19.98 -1.65
CA ASP A 18 -7.43 -20.78 -0.54
C ASP A 18 -7.72 -20.12 0.82
N ARG A 19 -7.56 -18.80 0.93
CA ARG A 19 -7.89 -18.04 2.14
C ARG A 19 -9.38 -18.09 2.48
N ILE A 20 -10.25 -17.99 1.48
CA ILE A 20 -11.71 -18.04 1.63
C ILE A 20 -12.15 -19.44 2.08
N ASP A 21 -11.58 -20.48 1.48
CA ASP A 21 -11.91 -21.87 1.78
C ASP A 21 -11.33 -22.34 3.13
N ASN A 22 -10.26 -21.69 3.60
CA ASN A 22 -9.57 -21.98 4.87
C ASN A 22 -9.55 -20.73 5.78
N PRO A 23 -10.70 -20.37 6.40
CA PRO A 23 -10.83 -19.16 7.21
C PRO A 23 -9.93 -19.15 8.47
N GLU A 24 -9.39 -20.28 8.89
CA GLU A 24 -8.39 -20.41 9.95
C GLU A 24 -6.97 -20.01 9.54
N MET A 25 -6.69 -19.83 8.24
CA MET A 25 -5.39 -19.34 7.74
C MET A 25 -5.19 -17.85 8.07
N THR A 26 -4.94 -17.54 9.34
CA THR A 26 -4.80 -16.16 9.83
C THR A 26 -3.35 -15.71 9.99
N ASN A 27 -2.39 -16.56 9.68
CA ASN A 27 -0.95 -16.33 9.84
C ASN A 27 -0.22 -16.01 8.51
N VAL A 28 -0.96 -15.79 7.43
CA VAL A 28 -0.44 -15.42 6.11
C VAL A 28 -0.75 -13.96 5.83
N TYR A 29 0.26 -13.20 5.42
CA TYR A 29 0.16 -11.77 5.14
C TYR A 29 0.55 -11.50 3.68
N MET A 30 -0.21 -10.63 3.02
CA MET A 30 -0.02 -10.25 1.62
C MET A 30 0.84 -8.98 1.55
N GLU A 31 2.12 -9.15 1.23
CA GLU A 31 3.05 -8.04 1.02
C GLU A 31 3.02 -7.59 -0.45
N LEU A 32 2.97 -6.28 -0.68
CA LEU A 32 2.66 -5.71 -1.99
C LEU A 32 3.88 -5.49 -2.92
N GLY A 33 5.01 -5.05 -2.39
CA GLY A 33 6.29 -4.87 -3.08
C GLY A 33 6.22 -4.32 -4.51
N THR A 34 7.02 -4.94 -5.39
CA THR A 34 7.04 -4.69 -6.83
C THR A 34 5.68 -4.89 -7.49
N THR A 35 4.83 -5.78 -6.96
CA THR A 35 3.51 -6.03 -7.55
C THR A 35 2.68 -4.75 -7.54
N PHE A 36 2.63 -4.04 -6.41
CA PHE A 36 1.97 -2.73 -6.35
C PHE A 36 2.74 -1.67 -7.16
N GLY A 37 4.06 -1.55 -6.96
CA GLY A 37 4.87 -0.55 -7.65
C GLY A 37 4.74 -0.58 -9.16
N HIS A 38 4.80 -1.78 -9.76
CA HIS A 38 4.67 -1.95 -11.20
C HIS A 38 3.22 -1.72 -11.67
N THR A 39 2.24 -2.33 -11.01
CA THR A 39 0.86 -2.31 -11.51
C THR A 39 0.16 -0.97 -11.31
N VAL A 40 0.46 -0.22 -10.24
CA VAL A 40 -0.20 1.06 -9.97
C VAL A 40 0.05 2.11 -11.05
N ILE A 41 1.21 2.04 -11.71
CA ILE A 41 1.58 2.94 -12.81
C ILE A 41 1.19 2.35 -14.17
N THR A 42 1.62 1.13 -14.45
CA THR A 42 1.52 0.55 -15.80
C THR A 42 0.12 -0.01 -16.09
N HIS A 43 -0.53 -0.58 -15.08
CA HIS A 43 -1.78 -1.34 -15.23
C HIS A 43 -2.76 -1.06 -14.07
N PRO A 44 -3.26 0.17 -13.91
CA PRO A 44 -4.01 0.59 -12.73
C PRO A 44 -5.30 -0.21 -12.50
N LYS A 45 -5.98 -0.68 -13.56
CA LYS A 45 -7.14 -1.58 -13.42
C LYS A 45 -6.73 -2.95 -12.85
N ILE A 46 -5.58 -3.50 -13.26
CA ILE A 46 -5.05 -4.74 -12.67
C ILE A 46 -4.71 -4.51 -11.20
N CYS A 47 -4.08 -3.39 -10.86
CA CYS A 47 -3.79 -3.03 -9.47
C CYS A 47 -5.06 -2.97 -8.62
N ALA A 48 -6.12 -2.33 -9.13
CA ALA A 48 -7.43 -2.24 -8.48
C ALA A 48 -8.07 -3.60 -8.25
N HIS A 49 -8.01 -4.49 -9.24
CA HIS A 49 -8.55 -5.84 -9.11
C HIS A 49 -7.73 -6.70 -8.14
N LEU A 50 -6.39 -6.62 -8.22
CA LEU A 50 -5.49 -7.35 -7.33
C LEU A 50 -5.70 -6.95 -5.86
N LEU A 51 -5.66 -5.65 -5.57
CA LEU A 51 -5.87 -5.15 -4.20
C LEU A 51 -7.30 -5.42 -3.72
N GLY A 52 -8.30 -5.27 -4.59
CA GLY A 52 -9.69 -5.57 -4.27
C GLY A 52 -9.89 -7.03 -3.84
N GLN A 53 -9.35 -8.00 -4.60
CA GLN A 53 -9.41 -9.42 -4.25
C GLN A 53 -8.70 -9.71 -2.93
N ILE A 54 -7.47 -9.19 -2.77
CA ILE A 54 -6.67 -9.41 -1.56
C ILE A 54 -7.39 -8.87 -0.33
N ILE A 55 -7.87 -7.63 -0.35
CA ILE A 55 -8.56 -7.02 0.80
C ILE A 55 -9.87 -7.77 1.10
N LYS A 56 -10.59 -8.21 0.07
CA LYS A 56 -11.83 -8.97 0.24
C LYS A 56 -11.60 -10.35 0.87
N ALA A 57 -10.53 -11.05 0.50
CA ALA A 57 -10.24 -12.40 0.98
C ALA A 57 -9.48 -12.41 2.32
N PHE A 58 -8.43 -11.61 2.44
CA PHE A 58 -7.55 -11.59 3.62
C PHE A 58 -8.00 -10.59 4.68
N GLY A 59 -8.75 -9.56 4.29
CA GLY A 59 -8.99 -8.39 5.13
C GLY A 59 -7.82 -7.42 5.07
N VAL A 60 -8.13 -6.13 5.29
CA VAL A 60 -7.11 -5.07 5.27
C VAL A 60 -6.02 -5.27 6.32
N ASP A 61 -6.33 -5.92 7.45
CA ASP A 61 -5.40 -6.15 8.57
C ASP A 61 -4.27 -7.15 8.22
N HIS A 62 -4.37 -7.83 7.08
CA HIS A 62 -3.42 -8.83 6.59
C HIS A 62 -2.63 -8.37 5.35
N VAL A 63 -2.73 -7.09 4.98
CA VAL A 63 -2.01 -6.51 3.84
C VAL A 63 -0.86 -5.64 4.33
N LEU A 64 0.34 -5.83 3.77
CA LEU A 64 1.55 -5.12 4.17
C LEU A 64 2.10 -4.29 3.01
N PHE A 65 2.58 -3.09 3.31
CA PHE A 65 3.32 -2.28 2.36
C PHE A 65 4.80 -2.65 2.36
N GLY A 66 5.35 -2.83 1.16
CA GLY A 66 6.79 -2.88 0.92
C GLY A 66 7.09 -2.28 -0.44
N THR A 67 8.35 -1.92 -0.62
CA THR A 67 8.73 -0.96 -1.67
C THR A 67 9.58 -1.54 -2.77
N ASP A 68 10.28 -2.65 -2.49
CA ASP A 68 11.34 -3.16 -3.36
C ASP A 68 12.31 -2.06 -3.82
N SER A 69 12.65 -1.14 -2.91
CA SER A 69 13.48 0.05 -3.20
C SER A 69 14.86 -0.27 -3.78
N ILE A 70 15.34 -1.51 -3.63
CA ILE A 70 16.56 -1.97 -4.33
C ILE A 70 16.40 -1.91 -5.86
N TRP A 71 15.18 -2.10 -6.37
CA TRP A 71 14.83 -2.02 -7.80
C TRP A 71 14.20 -0.68 -8.19
N TRP A 72 13.41 -0.09 -7.28
CA TRP A 72 12.58 1.09 -7.57
C TRP A 72 13.15 2.42 -7.06
N GLY A 73 14.31 2.39 -6.41
CA GLY A 73 14.92 3.58 -5.82
C GLY A 73 14.10 4.13 -4.65
N SER A 74 14.06 5.46 -4.53
CA SER A 74 13.34 6.13 -3.45
C SER A 74 11.84 5.76 -3.46
N PRO A 75 11.26 5.30 -2.33
CA PRO A 75 9.87 4.85 -2.28
C PRO A 75 8.86 6.00 -2.30
N GLN A 76 9.30 7.27 -2.33
CA GLN A 76 8.45 8.44 -2.24
C GLN A 76 7.27 8.39 -3.24
N TRP A 77 7.55 8.00 -4.49
CA TRP A 77 6.52 7.92 -5.53
C TRP A 77 5.49 6.81 -5.26
N GLN A 78 5.89 5.69 -4.66
CA GLN A 78 4.98 4.59 -4.31
C GLN A 78 4.09 4.97 -3.13
N ILE A 79 4.65 5.63 -2.12
CA ILE A 79 3.88 6.17 -0.98
C ILE A 79 2.81 7.13 -1.50
N GLU A 80 3.22 8.02 -2.40
CA GLU A 80 2.34 8.97 -3.06
C GLU A 80 1.25 8.31 -3.92
N ALA A 81 1.61 7.25 -4.66
CA ALA A 81 0.66 6.47 -5.44
C ALA A 81 -0.37 5.81 -4.52
N LEU A 82 0.05 5.12 -3.45
CA LEU A 82 -0.88 4.43 -2.55
C LEU A 82 -1.80 5.41 -1.79
N ARG A 83 -1.29 6.59 -1.41
CA ARG A 83 -2.13 7.65 -0.81
C ARG A 83 -3.26 8.09 -1.74
N ARG A 84 -2.99 8.24 -3.04
CA ARG A 84 -3.98 8.69 -4.04
C ARG A 84 -4.81 7.54 -4.62
N PHE A 85 -4.34 6.31 -4.48
CA PHE A 85 -4.98 5.14 -5.07
C PHE A 85 -6.38 4.92 -4.50
N GLN A 86 -7.29 4.52 -5.39
CA GLN A 86 -8.63 4.05 -5.07
C GLN A 86 -9.07 3.04 -6.12
N ILE A 87 -9.83 2.03 -5.71
CA ILE A 87 -10.51 1.10 -6.63
C ILE A 87 -11.61 1.90 -7.37
N PRO A 88 -11.64 1.93 -8.71
CA PRO A 88 -12.68 2.62 -9.45
C PRO A 88 -14.09 2.13 -9.06
N GLU A 89 -15.07 3.03 -8.97
CA GLU A 89 -16.45 2.70 -8.58
C GLU A 89 -17.06 1.59 -9.46
N GLU A 90 -16.81 1.62 -10.77
CA GLU A 90 -17.24 0.56 -11.69
C GLU A 90 -16.74 -0.85 -11.28
N MET A 91 -15.55 -0.92 -10.70
CA MET A 91 -14.94 -2.18 -10.24
C MET A 91 -15.42 -2.55 -8.84
N GLN A 92 -15.70 -1.58 -7.99
CA GLN A 92 -16.36 -1.80 -6.70
C GLN A 92 -17.72 -2.46 -6.90
N GLU A 93 -18.54 -1.91 -7.79
CA GLU A 93 -19.86 -2.47 -8.13
C GLU A 93 -19.75 -3.84 -8.79
N LYS A 94 -18.88 -3.98 -9.81
CA LYS A 94 -18.76 -5.21 -10.59
C LYS A 94 -18.28 -6.41 -9.76
N PHE A 95 -17.31 -6.20 -8.86
CA PHE A 95 -16.64 -7.28 -8.13
C PHE A 95 -16.98 -7.32 -6.64
N GLY A 96 -17.78 -6.36 -6.15
CA GLY A 96 -18.14 -6.22 -4.75
C GLY A 96 -16.93 -5.88 -3.87
N TYR A 97 -16.09 -4.95 -4.32
CA TYR A 97 -14.97 -4.44 -3.52
C TYR A 97 -15.40 -3.22 -2.71
N ALA A 98 -14.92 -3.13 -1.48
CA ALA A 98 -15.10 -1.93 -0.67
C ALA A 98 -14.14 -0.81 -1.14
N PRO A 99 -14.52 0.47 -1.01
CA PRO A 99 -13.58 1.57 -1.18
C PRO A 99 -12.48 1.48 -0.12
N ILE A 100 -11.24 1.80 -0.50
CA ILE A 100 -10.11 1.84 0.43
C ILE A 100 -10.14 3.16 1.19
N THR A 101 -10.33 3.11 2.50
CA THR A 101 -10.36 4.29 3.38
C THR A 101 -8.96 4.78 3.76
N ASP A 102 -8.88 5.96 4.37
CA ASP A 102 -7.61 6.44 4.92
C ASP A 102 -7.13 5.59 6.11
N GLU A 103 -8.05 5.00 6.88
CA GLU A 103 -7.73 4.05 7.94
C GLU A 103 -7.13 2.77 7.36
N ASP A 104 -7.70 2.25 6.28
CA ASP A 104 -7.17 1.09 5.57
C ASP A 104 -5.76 1.34 5.06
N LYS A 105 -5.52 2.52 4.48
CA LYS A 105 -4.19 2.93 4.03
C LYS A 105 -3.21 3.03 5.19
N ALA A 106 -3.61 3.58 6.34
CA ALA A 106 -2.75 3.65 7.52
C ALA A 106 -2.36 2.25 8.03
N LYS A 107 -3.30 1.30 7.99
CA LYS A 107 -3.05 -0.11 8.30
C LYS A 107 -2.00 -0.72 7.38
N ILE A 108 -2.22 -0.61 6.06
CA ILE A 108 -1.32 -1.13 5.03
C ILE A 108 0.07 -0.50 5.12
N PHE A 109 0.16 0.82 5.30
CA PHE A 109 1.43 1.54 5.36
C PHE A 109 2.33 1.14 6.53
N GLY A 110 1.77 0.67 7.65
CA GLY A 110 2.62 0.27 8.74
C GLY A 110 1.96 -0.19 10.03
N LEU A 111 0.67 0.08 10.29
CA LEU A 111 0.07 -0.39 11.55
C LEU A 111 -0.05 -1.93 11.57
N ASN A 112 -0.28 -2.56 10.42
CA ASN A 112 -0.28 -4.03 10.32
C ASN A 112 1.11 -4.60 10.63
N SER A 113 2.16 -4.04 10.01
CA SER A 113 3.54 -4.43 10.28
C SER A 113 3.93 -4.19 11.74
N ALA A 114 3.54 -3.05 12.33
CA ALA A 114 3.81 -2.76 13.72
C ALA A 114 3.20 -3.80 14.66
N LYS A 115 1.93 -4.17 14.44
CA LYS A 115 1.28 -5.25 15.18
C LYS A 115 2.00 -6.58 15.00
N LEU A 116 2.36 -6.95 13.77
CA LEU A 116 3.03 -8.21 13.45
C LEU A 116 4.40 -8.33 14.11
N TYR A 117 5.17 -7.25 14.16
CA TYR A 117 6.50 -7.21 14.74
C TYR A 117 6.53 -6.83 16.24
N GLY A 118 5.36 -6.68 16.89
CA GLY A 118 5.27 -6.34 18.30
C GLY A 118 5.74 -4.91 18.64
N VAL A 119 5.66 -3.99 17.68
CA VAL A 119 6.02 -2.58 17.86
C VAL A 119 4.85 -1.83 18.47
N ASN A 120 5.03 -1.29 19.68
CA ASN A 120 4.09 -0.35 20.27
C ASN A 120 4.24 1.03 19.57
N VAL A 121 3.26 1.37 18.73
CA VAL A 121 3.30 2.59 17.91
C VAL A 121 3.33 3.86 18.75
N ASP A 122 2.52 3.94 19.81
CA ASP A 122 2.43 5.15 20.64
C ASP A 122 3.71 5.37 21.44
N GLU A 123 4.24 4.30 22.03
CA GLU A 123 5.52 4.35 22.75
C GLU A 123 6.67 4.70 21.79
N THR A 124 6.72 4.07 20.62
CA THR A 124 7.76 4.33 19.62
C THR A 124 7.73 5.77 19.14
N ARG A 125 6.53 6.33 18.90
CA ARG A 125 6.35 7.75 18.52
C ARG A 125 6.88 8.70 19.59
N GLN A 126 6.69 8.38 20.87
CA GLN A 126 7.25 9.19 21.97
C GLN A 126 8.79 9.12 21.99
N GLN A 127 9.37 7.94 21.77
CA GLN A 127 10.83 7.75 21.76
C GLN A 127 11.52 8.52 20.62
N ILE A 128 10.87 8.65 19.47
CA ILE A 128 11.43 9.36 18.30
C ILE A 128 11.00 10.83 18.20
N ALA A 129 10.26 11.36 19.19
CA ALA A 129 9.66 12.69 19.11
C ALA A 129 10.66 13.84 18.91
N ASN A 130 11.94 13.62 19.24
CA ASN A 130 13.00 14.61 19.08
C ASN A 130 14.08 14.17 18.07
N ASP A 131 13.79 13.16 17.23
CA ASP A 131 14.75 12.70 16.24
C ASP A 131 14.84 13.67 15.04
N ARG A 132 15.85 13.47 14.20
CA ARG A 132 16.06 14.31 13.00
C ARG A 132 14.84 14.30 12.07
N MET A 133 14.16 13.17 11.93
CA MET A 133 13.03 13.04 11.01
C MET A 133 11.82 13.83 11.51
N THR A 134 11.58 13.84 12.82
CA THR A 134 10.52 14.63 13.45
C THR A 134 10.78 16.11 13.29
N HIS A 135 12.02 16.57 13.52
CA HIS A 135 12.39 17.95 13.26
C HIS A 135 12.19 18.35 11.78
N LEU A 136 12.59 17.49 10.83
CA LEU A 136 12.36 17.75 9.40
C LEU A 136 10.87 17.84 9.07
N LYS A 137 10.04 16.99 9.67
CA LYS A 137 8.58 17.03 9.52
C LYS A 137 8.00 18.32 10.09
N GLU A 138 8.44 18.77 11.26
CA GLU A 138 7.99 20.02 11.89
C GLU A 138 8.32 21.23 11.02
N VAL A 139 9.55 21.30 10.51
CA VAL A 139 9.97 22.34 9.55
C VAL A 139 9.10 22.30 8.31
N TYR A 140 8.91 21.13 7.70
CA TYR A 140 8.05 20.96 6.53
C TYR A 140 6.62 21.47 6.76
N LEU A 141 6.03 21.18 7.92
CA LEU A 141 4.70 21.68 8.28
C LEU A 141 4.68 23.19 8.52
N ALA A 142 5.71 23.74 9.19
CA ALA A 142 5.85 25.17 9.43
C ALA A 142 6.02 25.98 8.13
N GLU A 143 6.63 25.37 7.11
CA GLU A 143 6.79 25.93 5.76
C GLU A 143 5.52 25.79 4.88
N GLY A 144 4.42 25.27 5.43
CA GLY A 144 3.13 25.16 4.75
C GLY A 144 2.82 23.77 4.18
N GLY A 145 3.62 22.75 4.50
CA GLY A 145 3.29 21.34 4.25
C GLY A 145 3.09 20.98 2.78
N SER A 146 3.73 21.72 1.88
CA SER A 146 3.64 21.49 0.43
C SER A 146 4.92 20.83 -0.09
N PRO A 147 4.83 19.91 -1.07
CA PRO A 147 6.03 19.34 -1.69
C PRO A 147 6.94 20.46 -2.18
N SER A 148 8.25 20.36 -1.92
CA SER A 148 9.20 21.38 -2.36
C SER A 148 9.32 21.46 -3.88
N ASN A 149 8.97 20.38 -4.60
CA ASN A 149 9.18 20.18 -6.03
C ASN A 149 10.64 20.45 -6.47
N ASN A 150 11.57 20.46 -5.53
CA ASN A 150 12.98 20.65 -5.79
C ASN A 150 13.50 19.42 -6.55
N ILE A 151 14.17 19.66 -7.67
CA ILE A 151 14.83 18.61 -8.43
C ILE A 151 16.24 18.45 -7.86
N TYR A 152 16.52 17.26 -7.32
CA TYR A 152 17.84 16.91 -6.80
C TYR A 152 18.50 15.89 -7.75
N GLY A 153 19.76 16.11 -8.13
CA GLY A 153 20.52 15.26 -9.05
C GLY A 153 21.24 16.05 -10.15
N TRP A 154 21.94 15.35 -11.04
CA TRP A 154 22.57 15.96 -12.22
C TRP A 154 21.52 16.28 -13.27
N VAL A 155 20.94 17.48 -13.18
CA VAL A 155 20.12 18.04 -14.25
C VAL A 155 21.07 18.78 -15.18
N LEU A 156 21.34 18.21 -16.35
CA LEU A 156 21.94 18.97 -17.45
C LEU A 156 20.90 20.01 -17.88
N GLY A 157 21.26 21.29 -17.72
CA GLY A 157 20.53 22.40 -18.34
C GLY A 157 20.73 22.42 -19.85
#